data_AF-V4TE43-F1
#
_entry.id   AF-V4TE43-F1
#
_cell.length_a   1.000
_cell.length_b   1.000
_cell.length_c   1.000
_cell.angle_alpha   90.00
_cell.angle_beta   90.00
_cell.angle_gamma   90.00
#
_symmetry.space_group_name_H-M   'P 1'
#
loop_
_entity.id
_entity.type
_entity.pdbx_description
1 polymer ?
#
loop_
_entity_poly.entity_id
_entity_poly.type
_entity_poly.pdbx_seq_one_letter_code
_entity_poly.pdbx_strand_id
1 'polypeptide(L)'
;MGSEGPKAVTIHINGFKKFQGIAENPTETVVNNLKAYVERRGLPAGVTLGSCTVLEAAGDGALPTLLKTLESSISQTNTNNEQVIWIHLGVNSGSSKFALERQAVNEATFLCPDQLGWQPQQIPVVLEDGGISRSRQAVSFAIMSITTHFGLQSRRVTSLCLSMFLSSQQLMKTLKCNS
;
A
#
# COMPACT_ATOMS: atom_id res chain seq x y z
N MET A 1 38.15 -8.04 -5.36
CA MET A 1 37.13 -8.31 -4.34
C MET A 1 36.34 -7.02 -4.14
N GLY A 2 35.41 -6.71 -5.04
CA GLY A 2 34.57 -5.51 -4.92
C GLY A 2 33.37 -5.85 -4.06
N SER A 3 33.25 -5.26 -2.87
CA SER A 3 31.99 -5.28 -2.13
C SER A 3 31.01 -4.39 -2.89
N GLU A 4 29.95 -4.98 -3.43
CA GLU A 4 28.79 -4.20 -3.85
C GLU A 4 28.31 -3.41 -2.63
N GLY A 5 28.26 -2.08 -2.74
CA GLY A 5 27.69 -1.23 -1.71
C GLY A 5 26.20 -1.55 -1.47
N PRO A 6 25.60 -1.07 -0.36
CA PRO A 6 24.19 -1.27 -0.09
C PRO A 6 23.34 -0.84 -1.29
N LYS A 7 22.40 -1.68 -1.73
CA LYS A 7 21.45 -1.32 -2.80
C LYS A 7 20.70 -0.06 -2.40
N ALA A 8 20.64 0.92 -3.30
CA ALA A 8 19.82 2.10 -3.09
C ALA A 8 18.35 1.68 -3.04
N VAL A 9 17.59 2.24 -2.09
CA VAL A 9 16.19 1.91 -1.85
C VAL A 9 15.32 3.13 -2.11
N THR A 10 14.37 3.02 -3.03
CA THR A 10 13.37 4.05 -3.30
C THR A 10 12.04 3.64 -2.70
N ILE A 11 11.46 4.48 -1.83
CA ILE A 11 10.19 4.21 -1.16
C ILE A 11 9.08 5.06 -1.75
N HIS A 12 8.01 4.42 -2.21
CA HIS A 12 6.78 5.06 -2.65
C HIS A 12 5.66 4.79 -1.64
N ILE A 13 4.94 5.85 -1.28
CA ILE A 13 3.98 5.80 -0.18
C ILE A 13 2.63 6.30 -0.68
N ASN A 14 1.61 5.47 -0.44
CA ASN A 14 0.24 5.73 -0.83
C ASN A 14 -0.64 5.84 0.41
N GLY A 15 -1.55 6.79 0.40
CA GLY A 15 -2.63 6.95 1.39
C GLY A 15 -3.96 7.12 0.68
N PHE A 16 -5.04 7.34 1.43
CA PHE A 16 -6.37 7.47 0.85
C PHE A 16 -7.02 8.77 1.30
N LYS A 17 -7.80 9.37 0.39
CA LYS A 17 -8.67 10.50 0.71
C LYS A 17 -9.70 10.11 1.77
N LYS A 18 -10.36 11.13 2.34
CA LYS A 18 -11.57 10.95 3.17
C LYS A 18 -12.65 10.14 2.46
N PHE A 19 -13.48 9.40 3.21
CA PHE A 19 -14.59 8.58 2.70
C PHE A 19 -15.80 8.60 3.65
N GLN A 20 -16.99 8.25 3.14
CA GLN A 20 -18.23 8.03 3.91
C GLN A 20 -18.51 9.03 5.05
N GLY A 21 -18.51 10.33 4.75
CA GLY A 21 -18.82 11.37 5.75
C GLY A 21 -17.78 11.54 6.87
N ILE A 22 -16.66 10.79 6.83
CA ILE A 22 -15.52 11.03 7.69
C ILE A 22 -14.87 12.34 7.23
N ALA A 23 -14.75 13.31 8.13
CA ALA A 23 -14.21 14.63 7.82
C ALA A 23 -12.74 14.56 7.37
N GLU A 24 -11.95 13.67 8.00
CA GLU A 24 -10.51 13.56 7.80
C GLU A 24 -10.04 12.10 7.80
N ASN A 25 -9.18 11.76 6.84
CA ASN A 25 -8.48 10.48 6.84
C ASN A 25 -7.03 10.69 7.34
N PRO A 26 -6.61 10.01 8.42
CA PRO A 26 -5.26 10.21 8.96
C PRO A 26 -4.17 9.79 7.96
N THR A 27 -4.46 8.86 7.04
CA THR A 27 -3.47 8.42 6.03
C THR A 27 -3.18 9.53 5.01
N GLU A 28 -4.19 10.30 4.60
CA GLU A 28 -4.03 11.50 3.76
C GLU A 28 -3.14 12.54 4.45
N THR A 29 -3.39 12.78 5.73
CA THR A 29 -2.59 13.71 6.55
C THR A 29 -1.13 13.26 6.63
N VAL A 30 -0.87 11.98 6.87
CA VAL A 30 0.49 11.43 6.93
C VAL A 30 1.20 11.62 5.59
N VAL A 31 0.57 11.22 4.48
CA VAL A 31 1.19 11.28 3.14
C VAL A 31 1.48 12.72 2.72
N ASN A 32 0.57 13.65 2.96
CA ASN A 32 0.76 15.07 2.61
C ASN A 32 1.92 15.71 3.39
N ASN A 33 2.11 15.32 4.65
CA ASN A 33 3.15 15.88 5.51
C ASN A 33 4.52 15.21 5.33
N LEU A 34 4.57 14.01 4.73
CA LEU A 34 5.77 13.19 4.73
C LEU A 34 6.93 13.81 3.95
N LYS A 35 6.64 14.45 2.81
CA LYS A 35 7.66 15.14 2.02
C LYS A 35 8.37 16.23 2.83
N ALA A 36 7.61 17.12 3.46
CA ALA A 36 8.14 18.17 4.33
C ALA A 36 8.82 17.62 5.59
N TYR A 37 8.40 16.44 6.08
CA TYR A 37 9.09 15.76 7.17
C TYR A 37 10.47 15.25 6.74
N VAL A 38 10.55 14.58 5.60
CA VAL A 38 11.81 14.05 5.03
C VAL A 38 12.77 15.19 4.67
N GLU A 39 12.30 16.28 4.10
CA GLU A 39 13.14 17.46 3.82
C GLU A 39 13.78 18.04 5.09
N ARG A 40 13.06 18.01 6.22
CA ARG A 40 13.55 18.54 7.51
C ARG A 40 14.43 17.57 8.29
N ARG A 41 14.15 16.27 8.21
CA ARG A 41 14.80 15.24 9.05
C ARG A 41 15.83 14.39 8.29
N GLY A 42 15.80 14.44 6.96
CA GLY A 42 16.56 13.55 6.10
C GLY A 42 16.03 12.11 6.11
N LEU A 43 16.63 11.28 5.27
CA LEU A 43 16.49 9.83 5.28
C LEU A 43 17.87 9.20 5.50
N PRO A 44 17.92 7.93 5.96
CA PRO A 44 19.18 7.19 6.03
C PRO A 44 19.90 7.15 4.69
N ALA A 45 21.23 7.07 4.71
CA ALA A 45 22.03 6.95 3.49
C ALA A 45 21.58 5.75 2.65
N GLY A 46 21.44 5.97 1.34
CA GLY A 46 20.96 4.95 0.41
C GLY A 46 19.43 4.77 0.38
N VAL A 47 18.65 5.57 1.13
CA VAL A 47 17.19 5.57 1.06
C VAL A 47 16.68 6.88 0.48
N THR A 48 15.83 6.80 -0.54
CA THR A 48 15.17 7.94 -1.18
C THR A 48 13.66 7.84 -1.05
N LEU A 49 13.02 8.99 -0.87
CA LEU A 49 11.56 9.10 -0.98
C LEU A 49 11.23 9.33 -2.47
N GLY A 50 10.53 8.39 -3.08
CA GLY A 50 10.05 8.50 -4.45
C GLY A 50 8.79 9.36 -4.52
N SER A 51 7.62 8.72 -4.45
CA SER A 51 6.32 9.40 -4.51
C SER A 51 5.56 9.32 -3.19
N CYS A 52 4.76 10.36 -2.93
CA CYS A 52 3.75 10.40 -1.88
C CYS A 52 2.41 10.69 -2.56
N THR A 53 1.56 9.68 -2.70
CA THR A 53 0.32 9.78 -3.50
C THR A 53 -0.90 9.53 -2.63
N VAL A 54 -1.88 10.44 -2.70
CA VAL A 54 -3.19 10.27 -2.07
C VAL A 54 -4.17 9.75 -3.11
N LEU A 55 -4.70 8.55 -2.88
CA LEU A 55 -5.62 7.85 -3.77
C LEU A 55 -7.08 8.12 -3.37
N GLU A 56 -7.99 8.06 -4.34
CA GLU A 56 -9.43 8.04 -4.05
C GLU A 56 -9.77 6.84 -3.15
N ALA A 57 -10.69 7.02 -2.20
CA ALA A 57 -11.17 5.90 -1.39
C ALA A 57 -12.29 5.14 -2.11
N ALA A 58 -12.00 4.74 -3.34
CA ALA A 58 -12.88 4.01 -4.25
C ALA A 58 -12.10 2.91 -4.97
N GLY A 59 -12.68 1.71 -5.06
CA GLY A 59 -11.96 0.52 -5.49
C GLY A 59 -11.40 0.61 -6.90
N ASP A 60 -12.25 1.02 -7.85
CA ASP A 60 -11.85 1.28 -9.23
C ASP A 60 -11.48 2.74 -9.47
N GLY A 61 -12.03 3.68 -8.67
CA GLY A 61 -11.65 5.10 -8.76
C GLY A 61 -10.17 5.37 -8.48
N ALA A 62 -9.52 4.54 -7.65
CA ALA A 62 -8.09 4.64 -7.35
C ALA A 62 -7.17 4.02 -8.42
N LEU A 63 -7.71 3.17 -9.31
CA LEU A 63 -6.92 2.35 -10.21
C LEU A 63 -6.11 3.16 -11.24
N PRO A 64 -6.68 4.16 -11.94
CA PRO A 64 -5.92 4.94 -12.92
C PRO A 64 -4.73 5.67 -12.29
N THR A 65 -4.94 6.27 -11.10
CA THR A 65 -3.88 6.97 -10.37
C THR A 65 -2.80 6.00 -9.88
N LEU A 66 -3.18 4.79 -9.47
CA LEU A 66 -2.22 3.75 -9.11
C LEU A 66 -1.31 3.38 -10.26
N LEU A 67 -1.91 2.97 -11.38
CA LEU A 67 -1.18 2.46 -12.54
C LEU A 67 -0.22 3.54 -13.05
N LYS A 68 -0.70 4.78 -13.17
CA LYS A 68 0.14 5.91 -13.52
C LYS A 68 1.33 6.10 -12.56
N THR A 69 1.10 5.94 -11.25
CA THR A 69 2.16 6.05 -10.25
C THR A 69 3.17 4.90 -10.41
N LEU A 70 2.71 3.66 -10.54
CA LEU A 70 3.55 2.48 -10.75
C LEU A 70 4.42 2.63 -12.01
N GLU A 71 3.80 3.00 -13.14
CA GLU A 71 4.47 3.21 -14.43
C GLU A 71 5.51 4.33 -14.36
N SER A 72 5.18 5.43 -13.70
CA SER A 72 6.11 6.56 -13.53
C SER A 72 7.34 6.19 -12.71
N SER A 73 7.19 5.33 -11.70
CA SER A 73 8.30 4.85 -10.88
C SER A 73 9.21 3.90 -11.64
N ILE A 74 8.64 2.97 -12.42
CA ILE A 74 9.41 2.03 -13.25
C ILE A 74 10.21 2.78 -14.32
N SER A 75 9.63 3.84 -14.90
CA SER A 75 10.31 4.64 -15.92
C SER A 75 11.48 5.48 -15.36
N GLN A 76 11.50 5.72 -14.05
CA GLN A 76 12.56 6.47 -13.37
C GLN A 76 13.74 5.57 -12.94
N THR A 77 13.48 4.28 -12.69
CA THR A 77 14.50 3.29 -12.31
C THR A 77 15.31 2.85 -13.54
N ASN A 78 16.25 3.70 -13.98
CA ASN A 78 17.18 3.39 -15.07
C ASN A 78 18.41 2.57 -14.63
N THR A 79 18.47 2.16 -13.35
CA THR A 79 19.64 1.47 -12.77
C THR A 79 19.25 0.07 -12.25
N ASN A 80 19.96 -0.96 -12.71
CA ASN A 80 19.70 -2.38 -12.36
C ASN A 80 19.94 -2.72 -10.87
N ASN A 81 20.22 -1.74 -10.01
CA ASN A 81 20.63 -1.94 -8.61
C ASN A 81 19.78 -1.18 -7.57
N GLU A 82 18.68 -0.55 -7.99
CA GLU A 82 17.74 0.11 -7.08
C GLU A 82 16.59 -0.83 -6.66
N GLN A 83 16.35 -0.92 -5.35
CA GLN A 83 15.22 -1.64 -4.78
C GLN A 83 14.04 -0.68 -4.59
N VAL A 84 12.90 -0.98 -5.20
CA VAL A 84 11.67 -0.19 -5.04
C VAL A 84 10.79 -0.82 -3.96
N ILE A 85 10.35 -0.02 -2.99
CA ILE A 85 9.41 -0.43 -1.94
C ILE A 85 8.13 0.39 -2.05
N TRP A 86 6.98 -0.30 -2.08
CA TRP A 86 5.67 0.32 -2.06
C TRP A 86 5.02 0.12 -0.68
N ILE A 87 4.60 1.22 -0.05
CA ILE A 87 3.88 1.21 1.23
C ILE A 87 2.49 1.80 1.02
N HIS A 88 1.47 1.00 1.29
CA HIS A 88 0.07 1.45 1.28
C HIS A 88 -0.40 1.62 2.73
N LEU A 89 -0.77 2.84 3.09
CA LEU A 89 -1.32 3.17 4.40
C LEU A 89 -2.85 3.10 4.34
N GLY A 90 -3.44 2.27 5.19
CA GLY A 90 -4.88 2.20 5.41
C GLY A 90 -5.23 2.57 6.85
N VAL A 91 -6.44 3.08 7.08
CA VAL A 91 -6.94 3.28 8.44
C VAL A 91 -7.65 2.01 8.94
N ASN A 92 -7.58 1.73 10.23
CA ASN A 92 -8.39 0.70 10.88
C ASN A 92 -9.00 1.33 12.14
N SER A 93 -10.25 1.78 12.06
CA SER A 93 -10.91 2.51 13.14
C SER A 93 -11.09 1.70 14.42
N GLY A 94 -11.07 0.37 14.34
CA GLY A 94 -11.16 -0.53 15.50
C GLY A 94 -9.82 -0.80 16.18
N SER A 95 -8.70 -0.25 15.68
CA SER A 95 -7.37 -0.52 16.21
C SER A 95 -6.72 0.72 16.80
N SER A 96 -6.15 0.57 17.99
CA SER A 96 -5.27 1.59 18.62
C SER A 96 -3.79 1.41 18.26
N LYS A 97 -3.46 0.43 17.41
CA LYS A 97 -2.10 0.07 17.05
C LYS A 97 -1.93 -0.05 15.53
N PHE A 98 -0.72 0.25 15.07
CA PHE A 98 -0.30 -0.07 13.70
C PHE A 98 -0.17 -1.58 13.52
N ALA A 99 -0.51 -2.05 12.32
CA ALA A 99 -0.38 -3.44 11.91
C ALA A 99 0.25 -3.51 10.52
N LEU A 100 0.97 -4.60 10.26
CA LEU A 100 1.47 -4.93 8.93
C LEU A 100 0.65 -6.07 8.35
N GLU A 101 0.13 -5.84 7.15
CA GLU A 101 -0.65 -6.81 6.42
C GLU A 101 0.29 -7.77 5.69
N ARG A 102 0.32 -9.04 6.09
CA ARG A 102 1.24 -10.04 5.53
C ARG A 102 0.76 -10.60 4.19
N GLN A 103 -0.55 -10.64 3.99
CA GLN A 103 -1.20 -11.26 2.84
C GLN A 103 -2.40 -10.43 2.40
N ALA A 104 -2.59 -10.32 1.09
CA ALA A 104 -3.82 -9.81 0.48
C ALA A 104 -4.61 -11.00 -0.09
N VAL A 105 -5.91 -11.08 0.20
CA VAL A 105 -6.82 -12.10 -0.32
C VAL A 105 -7.55 -11.56 -1.55
N ASN A 106 -7.77 -12.40 -2.55
CA ASN A 106 -8.39 -12.06 -3.83
C ASN A 106 -9.91 -11.94 -3.72
N GLU A 107 -10.42 -11.38 -2.64
CA GLU A 107 -11.85 -11.22 -2.39
C GLU A 107 -12.20 -9.74 -2.18
N ALA A 108 -13.22 -9.29 -2.91
CA ALA A 108 -13.86 -8.00 -2.73
C ALA A 108 -15.26 -8.20 -2.12
N THR A 109 -15.39 -7.86 -0.84
CA THR A 109 -16.67 -7.85 -0.11
C THR A 109 -16.74 -6.58 0.72
N PHE A 110 -17.66 -5.66 0.40
CA PHE A 110 -17.78 -4.37 1.10
C PHE A 110 -19.05 -4.34 1.98
N LEU A 111 -18.90 -3.99 3.25
CA LEU A 111 -20.03 -3.80 4.16
C LEU A 111 -20.90 -2.58 3.79
N CYS A 112 -20.30 -1.61 3.11
CA CYS A 112 -20.93 -0.37 2.71
C CYS A 112 -20.34 0.11 1.37
N PRO A 113 -21.10 0.86 0.55
CA PRO A 113 -20.63 1.33 -0.75
C PRO A 113 -19.40 2.24 -0.62
N ASP A 114 -18.47 2.15 -1.56
CA ASP A 114 -17.38 3.11 -1.64
C ASP A 114 -17.87 4.52 -2.07
N GLN A 115 -16.94 5.46 -2.27
CA GLN A 115 -17.31 6.83 -2.65
C GLN A 115 -18.00 6.96 -4.00
N LEU A 116 -17.89 5.94 -4.87
CA LEU A 116 -18.55 5.89 -6.16
C LEU A 116 -19.81 5.00 -6.13
N GLY A 117 -20.21 4.52 -4.95
CA GLY A 117 -21.39 3.67 -4.77
C GLY A 117 -21.14 2.20 -5.07
N TRP A 118 -19.89 1.78 -5.29
CA TRP A 118 -19.57 0.38 -5.56
C TRP A 118 -19.53 -0.44 -4.27
N GLN A 119 -20.34 -1.51 -4.20
CA GLN A 119 -20.42 -2.39 -3.03
C GLN A 119 -20.36 -3.88 -3.46
N PRO A 120 -19.18 -4.39 -3.81
CA PRO A 120 -19.00 -5.79 -4.22
C PRO A 120 -19.34 -6.77 -3.09
N GLN A 121 -19.79 -7.97 -3.45
CA GLN A 121 -20.08 -9.07 -2.54
C GLN A 121 -19.45 -10.36 -3.08
N GLN A 122 -18.40 -10.85 -2.42
CA GLN A 122 -17.72 -12.12 -2.72
C GLN A 122 -17.25 -12.27 -4.17
N ILE A 123 -16.77 -11.20 -4.79
CA ILE A 123 -16.21 -11.24 -6.15
C ILE A 123 -14.67 -11.21 -6.12
N PRO A 124 -13.97 -11.74 -7.14
CA PRO A 124 -12.53 -11.63 -7.22
C PRO A 124 -12.07 -10.18 -7.43
N VAL A 125 -10.97 -9.79 -6.76
CA VAL A 125 -10.32 -8.48 -6.98
C VAL A 125 -9.61 -8.46 -8.33
N VAL A 126 -8.88 -9.53 -8.64
CA VAL A 126 -8.18 -9.77 -9.90
C VAL A 126 -8.73 -11.09 -10.46
N LEU A 127 -9.54 -10.99 -11.52
CA LEU A 127 -10.17 -12.15 -12.17
C LEU A 127 -9.13 -13.20 -12.63
N GLU A 128 -7.99 -12.73 -13.16
CA GLU A 128 -6.93 -13.59 -13.67
C GLU A 128 -6.22 -14.42 -12.58
N ASP A 129 -6.31 -14.01 -11.33
CA ASP A 129 -5.63 -14.68 -10.22
C ASP A 129 -6.42 -15.90 -9.68
N GLY A 130 -7.59 -16.17 -10.29
CA GLY A 130 -8.47 -17.26 -9.94
C GLY A 130 -9.51 -16.88 -8.88
N GLY A 131 -9.99 -17.89 -8.14
CA GLY A 131 -11.08 -17.71 -7.17
C GLY A 131 -10.73 -16.82 -5.96
N ILE A 132 -11.75 -16.47 -5.19
CA ILE A 132 -11.68 -15.50 -4.09
C ILE A 132 -10.80 -15.92 -2.90
N SER A 133 -10.52 -17.22 -2.74
CA SER A 133 -9.66 -17.74 -1.67
C SER A 133 -8.16 -17.61 -1.97
N ARG A 134 -7.80 -17.16 -3.17
CA ARG A 134 -6.40 -16.96 -3.57
C ARG A 134 -5.80 -15.79 -2.78
N SER A 135 -4.51 -15.88 -2.48
CA SER A 135 -3.81 -14.82 -1.74
C SER A 135 -2.41 -14.58 -2.29
N ARG A 136 -1.94 -13.34 -2.14
CA ARG A 136 -0.56 -12.93 -2.44
C ARG A 136 0.15 -12.48 -1.18
N GLN A 137 1.44 -12.76 -1.08
CA GLN A 137 2.27 -12.23 0.01
C GLN A 137 2.57 -10.75 -0.24
N ALA A 138 2.31 -9.93 0.77
CA ALA A 138 2.44 -8.47 0.68
C ALA A 138 3.76 -7.94 1.27
N VAL A 139 4.41 -8.75 2.10
CA VAL A 139 5.61 -8.37 2.85
C VAL A 139 6.72 -9.33 2.49
N SER A 140 7.84 -8.81 1.99
CA SER A 140 9.05 -9.62 1.81
C SER A 140 9.67 -9.95 3.17
N PHE A 141 10.39 -11.08 3.26
CA PHE A 141 10.99 -11.56 4.50
C PHE A 141 11.86 -10.51 5.23
N ALA A 142 12.49 -9.59 4.49
CA ALA A 142 13.31 -8.51 5.03
C ALA A 142 12.52 -7.50 5.90
N ILE A 143 11.26 -7.21 5.53
CA ILE A 143 10.39 -6.25 6.24
C ILE A 143 9.78 -6.89 7.51
N MET A 144 9.80 -8.22 7.65
CA MET A 144 9.34 -8.85 8.90
C MET A 144 10.15 -8.39 10.12
N SER A 145 11.43 -8.00 9.94
CA SER A 145 12.26 -7.43 11.00
C SER A 145 11.69 -6.14 11.63
N ILE A 146 10.97 -5.33 10.84
CA ILE A 146 10.29 -4.10 11.28
C ILE A 146 9.19 -4.43 12.30
N THR A 147 8.51 -5.57 12.11
CA THR A 147 7.46 -6.06 13.03
C THR A 147 8.03 -6.24 14.44
N THR A 148 9.20 -6.87 14.55
CA THR A 148 9.88 -7.11 15.82
C THR A 148 10.46 -5.83 16.41
N HIS A 149 11.03 -4.95 15.57
CA HIS A 149 11.65 -3.70 16.03
C HIS A 149 10.64 -2.69 16.57
N PHE A 150 9.46 -2.58 15.94
CA PHE A 150 8.42 -1.61 16.33
C PHE A 150 7.25 -2.25 17.10
N GLY A 151 7.32 -3.54 17.42
CA GLY A 151 6.25 -4.26 18.13
C GLY A 151 4.91 -4.27 17.37
N LEU A 152 4.95 -4.27 16.04
CA LEU A 152 3.74 -4.23 15.20
C LEU A 152 3.02 -5.58 15.25
N GLN A 153 1.69 -5.56 15.18
CA GLN A 153 0.93 -6.80 15.04
C GLN A 153 0.98 -7.26 13.57
N SER A 154 1.41 -8.51 13.33
CA SER A 154 1.32 -9.14 12.01
C SER A 154 -0.08 -9.69 11.81
N ARG A 155 -0.76 -9.31 10.73
CA ARG A 155 -2.14 -9.74 10.44
C ARG A 155 -2.25 -10.39 9.06
N ARG A 156 -3.17 -11.35 8.94
CA ARG A 156 -3.71 -11.80 7.66
C ARG A 156 -4.91 -10.90 7.35
N VAL A 157 -4.97 -10.34 6.15
CA VAL A 157 -6.16 -9.61 5.73
C VAL A 157 -7.26 -10.61 5.39
N THR A 158 -8.24 -10.71 6.27
CA THR A 158 -9.61 -11.10 5.91
C THR A 158 -10.46 -9.92 6.39
N SER A 159 -10.56 -8.88 5.58
CA SER A 159 -11.09 -7.61 6.07
C SER A 159 -12.62 -7.65 6.18
N LEU A 160 -13.15 -6.76 7.02
CA LEU A 160 -14.56 -6.37 7.20
C LEU A 160 -14.68 -4.83 7.26
N CYS A 161 -13.62 -4.07 6.92
CA CYS A 161 -13.59 -2.60 7.01
C CYS A 161 -13.05 -1.94 5.72
N LEU A 162 -13.81 -1.00 5.13
CA LEU A 162 -13.60 -0.40 3.79
C LEU A 162 -12.16 0.11 3.56
N SER A 163 -11.53 0.68 4.59
CA SER A 163 -10.16 1.24 4.51
C SER A 163 -9.06 0.18 4.51
N MET A 164 -9.25 -0.95 5.19
CA MET A 164 -8.38 -2.13 5.09
C MET A 164 -8.56 -2.85 3.75
N PHE A 165 -9.76 -2.76 3.16
CA PHE A 165 -10.07 -3.37 1.87
C PHE A 165 -9.51 -2.61 0.69
N LEU A 166 -9.65 -1.27 0.65
CA LEU A 166 -9.05 -0.46 -0.43
C LEU A 166 -7.53 -0.61 -0.45
N SER A 167 -6.89 -0.64 0.74
CA SER A 167 -5.46 -0.95 0.82
C SER A 167 -5.14 -2.38 0.37
N SER A 168 -5.98 -3.36 0.69
CA SER A 168 -5.75 -4.76 0.30
C SER A 168 -5.99 -5.02 -1.19
N GLN A 169 -7.01 -4.40 -1.79
CA GLN A 169 -7.23 -4.43 -3.24
C GLN A 169 -6.09 -3.76 -3.96
N GLN A 170 -5.68 -2.58 -3.49
CA GLN A 170 -4.56 -1.87 -4.09
C GLN A 170 -3.27 -2.67 -3.98
N LEU A 171 -3.04 -3.31 -2.84
CA LEU A 171 -1.92 -4.21 -2.63
C LEU A 171 -1.98 -5.42 -3.56
N MET A 172 -3.14 -6.05 -3.74
CA MET A 172 -3.34 -7.14 -4.70
C MET A 172 -3.04 -6.69 -6.15
N LYS A 173 -3.57 -5.54 -6.56
CA LYS A 173 -3.37 -4.93 -7.88
C LYS A 173 -1.89 -4.55 -8.09
N THR A 174 -1.23 -3.95 -7.10
CA THR A 174 0.21 -3.65 -7.11
C THR A 174 1.05 -4.92 -7.23
N LEU A 175 0.74 -5.98 -6.46
CA LEU A 175 1.47 -7.24 -6.51
C LEU A 175 1.31 -7.96 -7.85
N LYS A 176 0.15 -7.83 -8.50
CA LYS A 176 -0.07 -8.33 -9.86
C LYS A 176 0.80 -7.60 -10.89
N CYS A 177 0.88 -6.27 -10.84
CA CYS A 177 1.71 -5.48 -11.77
C CYS A 177 3.22 -5.75 -11.64
N ASN A 178 3.68 -6.24 -10.48
CA ASN A 178 5.09 -6.52 -10.21
C ASN A 178 5.44 -8.03 -10.27
N SER A 179 4.49 -8.91 -10.64
CA SER A 179 4.74 -10.36 -10.82
C SER A 179 5.02 -10.69 -12.28
#